data_AF-A0A7R9CHT9-F1
#
_entry.id   AF-A0A7R9CHT9-F1
#
_cell.length_a   1.000
_cell.length_b   1.000
_cell.length_c   1.000
_cell.angle_alpha   90.00
_cell.angle_beta   90.00
_cell.angle_gamma   90.00
#
_symmetry.space_group_name_H-M   'P 1'
#
loop_
_entity.id
_entity.type
_entity.pdbx_description
1 polymer ?
#
loop_
_entity_poly.entity_id
_entity_poly.type
_entity_poly.pdbx_seq_one_letter_code
_entity_poly.pdbx_strand_id
1 'polypeptide(L)'
;MLPCLSLTQGGPSARSCHKVCIDPDRRQIFTLGRYLDMLCRTPGNLKSDFYMYDIDSNSWTLISEDTGEMGGPQLIFDHQMSMDVEQRKIYVFGGRVLTPHTAITFEERSGTCGMALVGSSNSDPTFSGLYCYHVSTNTWIKLCDDCSRPSSPGFPTIRSRVGHSMLFHPGCRKLFVFAGQRSKEYLNDFFTYNVDTQEIQQISEGTKKEPCNIPAAGFTQRATIDPELNEIYVLSGLSKDKEKRDDNVQNSFWVYYIAQNKWSCIYRNENTGEHYWSKMQHLEPCPRFAHQLVYDPCNKVHYLFGGNPGRSCLPRLRLDDFWQLQLCRPSHEQILQKCKLFIRKHRFEELAVKDRMAALQYLQTSLSEIIDHEDSEQTKEFQLLASVLFQEQDEKETPLGAGHSVDESGCHHRRSQLFDQLIEFFPSFMSQPKANLIDLISL
;
A
#
# COMPACT_ATOMS: atom_id res chain seq x y z
N MET A 1 8.30 17.05 30.82
CA MET A 1 7.14 16.45 30.13
C MET A 1 6.00 17.44 30.22
N LEU A 2 5.52 17.94 29.07
CA LEU A 2 4.24 18.66 29.06
C LEU A 2 3.14 17.67 29.48
N PRO A 3 2.15 18.08 30.29
CA PRO A 3 1.03 17.22 30.65
C PRO A 3 0.29 16.80 29.38
N CYS A 4 -0.16 15.54 29.34
CA CYS A 4 -0.97 15.04 28.24
C CYS A 4 -2.33 15.77 28.27
N LEU A 5 -2.53 16.71 27.34
CA LEU A 5 -3.72 17.58 27.30
C LEU A 5 -5.03 16.80 27.25
N SER A 6 -5.06 15.65 26.58
CA SER A 6 -6.24 14.77 26.55
C SER A 6 -6.61 14.29 27.93
N LEU A 7 -5.65 13.81 28.74
CA LEU A 7 -5.91 13.29 30.08
C LEU A 7 -6.50 14.36 31.00
N THR A 8 -6.02 15.60 30.90
CA THR A 8 -6.57 16.73 31.67
C THR A 8 -8.00 17.11 31.25
N GLN A 9 -8.43 16.66 30.07
CA GLN A 9 -9.77 16.88 29.52
C GLN A 9 -10.66 15.62 29.61
N GLY A 10 -10.28 14.62 30.42
CA GLY A 10 -11.05 13.37 30.56
C GLY A 10 -10.85 12.36 29.42
N GLY A 11 -9.86 12.59 28.57
CA GLY A 11 -9.49 11.73 27.44
C GLY A 11 -8.43 10.67 27.78
N PRO A 12 -8.02 9.90 26.76
CA PRO A 12 -7.07 8.80 26.94
C PRO A 12 -5.70 9.28 27.40
N SER A 13 -5.01 8.46 28.21
CA SER A 13 -3.59 8.64 28.51
C SER A 13 -2.72 8.52 27.26
N ALA A 14 -1.47 9.01 27.34
CA ALA A 14 -0.44 8.75 26.34
C ALA A 14 -0.37 7.25 25.99
N ARG A 15 -0.37 6.94 24.70
CA ARG A 15 -0.46 5.56 24.19
C ARG A 15 0.16 5.42 22.81
N SER A 16 0.68 4.24 22.51
CA SER A 16 1.19 3.82 21.21
C SER A 16 0.48 2.55 20.75
N CYS A 17 0.52 2.25 19.45
CA CYS A 17 -0.10 1.05 18.85
C CYS A 17 -1.61 0.89 19.12
N HIS A 18 -2.27 2.00 19.48
CA HIS A 18 -3.71 2.13 19.54
C HIS A 18 -4.27 2.33 18.13
N LYS A 19 -5.60 2.23 17.99
CA LYS A 19 -6.29 2.58 16.75
C LYS A 19 -7.43 3.52 16.99
N VAL A 20 -7.74 4.25 15.93
CA VAL A 20 -8.88 5.13 15.86
C VAL A 20 -9.68 4.85 14.59
N CYS A 21 -10.99 5.03 14.67
CA CYS A 21 -11.87 5.17 13.51
C CYS A 21 -12.80 6.37 13.72
N ILE A 22 -13.35 6.88 12.62
CA ILE A 22 -14.24 8.05 12.63
C ILE A 22 -15.61 7.67 12.09
N ASP A 23 -16.66 8.16 12.77
CA ASP A 23 -18.01 8.29 12.24
C ASP A 23 -18.11 9.71 11.64
N PRO A 24 -17.97 9.88 10.32
CA PRO A 24 -17.94 11.20 9.70
C PRO A 24 -19.30 11.90 9.78
N ASP A 25 -20.41 11.16 9.70
CA ASP A 25 -21.77 11.71 9.73
C ASP A 25 -22.11 12.33 11.08
N ARG A 26 -21.57 11.76 12.16
CA ARG A 26 -21.76 12.26 13.53
C ARG A 26 -20.56 13.00 14.08
N ARG A 27 -19.47 13.05 13.33
CA ARG A 27 -18.22 13.71 13.70
C ARG A 27 -17.68 13.19 15.05
N GLN A 28 -17.66 11.86 15.20
CA GLN A 28 -17.19 11.18 16.41
C GLN A 28 -15.95 10.32 16.10
N ILE A 29 -14.91 10.42 16.93
CA ILE A 29 -13.68 9.64 16.80
C ILE A 29 -13.63 8.63 17.95
N PHE A 30 -13.52 7.34 17.62
CA PHE A 30 -13.41 6.26 18.61
C PHE A 30 -11.97 5.82 18.74
N THR A 31 -11.49 5.61 19.97
CA THR A 31 -10.09 5.25 20.27
C THR A 31 -10.03 4.00 21.15
N LEU A 32 -9.32 2.97 20.70
CA LEU A 32 -9.16 1.71 21.42
C LEU A 32 -7.71 1.21 21.47
N GLY A 33 -7.39 0.54 22.57
CA GLY A 33 -6.16 -0.21 22.77
C GLY A 33 -4.93 0.67 23.04
N ARG A 34 -3.83 -0.01 23.36
CA ARG A 34 -2.50 0.59 23.60
C ARG A 34 -1.46 -0.50 23.85
N TYR A 35 -0.20 -0.19 23.56
CA TYR A 35 0.92 -1.01 23.96
C TYR A 35 1.42 -0.63 25.37
N LEU A 36 1.83 -1.65 26.14
CA LEU A 36 2.55 -1.50 27.39
C LEU A 36 3.77 -2.43 27.40
N ASP A 37 4.92 -1.86 27.75
CA ASP A 37 6.13 -2.62 28.01
C ASP A 37 5.88 -3.67 29.11
N MET A 38 6.49 -4.85 28.97
CA MET A 38 6.31 -5.98 29.89
C MET A 38 6.60 -5.60 31.35
N LEU A 39 7.62 -4.77 31.58
CA LEU A 39 8.01 -4.34 32.93
C LEU A 39 7.02 -3.36 33.56
N CYS A 40 6.20 -2.71 32.73
CA CYS A 40 5.21 -1.73 33.19
C CYS A 40 3.83 -2.37 33.45
N ARG A 41 3.63 -3.66 33.19
CA ARG A 41 2.31 -4.30 33.29
C ARG A 41 1.94 -4.61 34.73
N THR A 42 0.81 -4.06 35.16
CA THR A 42 0.18 -4.36 36.43
C THR A 42 -1.28 -4.74 36.17
N PRO A 43 -1.92 -5.57 37.00
CA PRO A 43 -3.33 -5.93 36.81
C PRO A 43 -4.24 -4.71 36.62
N GLY A 44 -3.99 -3.61 37.34
CA GLY A 44 -4.79 -2.38 37.25
C GLY A 44 -4.62 -1.59 35.96
N ASN A 45 -3.51 -1.74 35.23
CA ASN A 45 -3.27 -1.04 33.97
C ASN A 45 -3.47 -1.90 32.71
N LEU A 46 -3.98 -3.12 32.88
CA LEU A 46 -4.32 -4.01 31.77
C LEU A 46 -5.79 -3.92 31.35
N LYS A 47 -6.55 -3.00 31.94
CA LYS A 47 -7.90 -2.67 31.48
C LYS A 47 -7.89 -2.15 30.04
N SER A 48 -8.85 -2.60 29.25
CA SER A 48 -9.05 -2.16 27.87
C SER A 48 -9.98 -0.96 27.81
N ASP A 49 -9.44 0.23 28.08
CA ASP A 49 -10.22 1.46 28.05
C ASP A 49 -10.66 1.85 26.62
N PHE A 50 -11.89 2.34 26.50
CA PHE A 50 -12.48 2.72 25.21
C PHE A 50 -13.11 4.11 25.27
N TYR A 51 -12.66 5.00 24.38
CA TYR A 51 -13.06 6.41 24.38
C TYR A 51 -13.72 6.82 23.07
N MET A 52 -14.58 7.81 23.17
CA MET A 52 -15.07 8.60 22.03
C MET A 52 -14.73 10.08 22.25
N TYR A 53 -14.27 10.73 21.20
CA TYR A 53 -14.10 12.17 21.13
C TYR A 53 -15.14 12.75 20.18
N ASP A 54 -15.91 13.68 20.69
CA ASP A 54 -16.91 14.42 19.93
C ASP A 54 -16.25 15.69 19.35
N ILE A 55 -16.22 15.79 18.03
CA ILE A 55 -15.56 16.90 17.33
C ILE A 55 -16.35 18.20 17.49
N ASP A 56 -17.68 18.13 17.55
CA ASP A 56 -18.52 19.33 17.63
C ASP A 56 -18.47 19.96 19.02
N SER A 57 -18.52 19.15 20.08
CA SER A 57 -18.40 19.65 21.46
C SER A 57 -16.96 19.73 21.98
N ASN A 58 -15.96 19.26 21.22
CA ASN A 58 -14.55 19.21 21.61
C ASN A 58 -14.34 18.53 22.97
N SER A 59 -15.00 17.39 23.18
CA SER A 59 -15.03 16.71 24.48
C SER A 59 -14.80 15.21 24.38
N TRP A 60 -14.11 14.67 25.38
CA TRP A 60 -13.91 13.23 25.53
C TRP A 60 -15.02 12.60 26.36
N THR A 61 -15.41 11.38 25.98
CA THR A 61 -16.26 10.49 26.75
C THR A 61 -15.56 9.14 26.90
N LEU A 62 -15.38 8.70 28.15
CA LEU A 62 -15.01 7.31 28.44
C LEU A 62 -16.26 6.44 28.27
N ILE A 63 -16.27 5.59 27.25
CA ILE A 63 -17.39 4.68 26.97
C ILE A 63 -17.34 3.47 27.91
N SER A 64 -16.14 2.90 28.10
CA SER A 64 -15.94 1.71 28.93
C SER A 64 -14.59 1.75 29.61
N GLU A 65 -14.54 1.47 30.92
CA GLU A 65 -13.28 1.30 31.64
C GLU A 65 -12.51 0.05 31.20
N ASP A 66 -13.23 -1.03 30.91
CA ASP A 66 -12.67 -2.27 30.39
C ASP A 66 -13.63 -2.95 29.41
N THR A 67 -13.30 -2.92 28.12
CA THR A 67 -14.10 -3.59 27.10
C THR A 67 -14.17 -5.10 27.31
N GLY A 68 -13.18 -5.71 27.96
CA GLY A 68 -13.15 -7.15 28.22
C GLY A 68 -14.27 -7.61 29.15
N GLU A 69 -14.63 -6.79 30.16
CA GLU A 69 -15.73 -7.07 31.09
C GLU A 69 -17.11 -6.93 30.42
N MET A 70 -17.19 -6.17 29.33
CA MET A 70 -18.41 -5.93 28.55
C MET A 70 -18.58 -6.90 27.36
N GLY A 71 -17.81 -7.99 27.33
CA GLY A 71 -17.83 -8.97 26.23
C GLY A 71 -17.09 -8.53 24.96
N GLY A 72 -16.37 -7.40 25.02
CA GLY A 72 -15.50 -6.89 23.97
C GLY A 72 -14.08 -7.45 24.04
N PRO A 73 -13.13 -6.89 23.26
CA PRO A 73 -11.74 -7.33 23.29
C PRO A 73 -11.08 -6.98 24.62
N GLN A 74 -10.14 -7.82 25.06
CA GLN A 74 -9.20 -7.46 26.14
C GLN A 74 -8.22 -6.38 25.65
N LEU A 75 -7.31 -5.93 26.53
CA LEU A 75 -6.36 -4.90 26.14
C LEU A 75 -5.41 -5.40 25.05
N ILE A 76 -5.51 -4.78 23.88
CA ILE A 76 -4.81 -5.16 22.65
C ILE A 76 -4.02 -4.01 22.04
N PHE A 77 -3.02 -4.37 21.24
CA PHE A 77 -2.21 -3.42 20.46
C PHE A 77 -1.94 -3.95 19.05
N ASP A 78 -1.64 -3.04 18.11
CA ASP A 78 -1.42 -3.34 16.67
C ASP A 78 -2.59 -4.08 16.00
N HIS A 79 -3.80 -3.87 16.54
CA HIS A 79 -5.06 -4.29 15.94
C HIS A 79 -5.49 -3.31 14.84
N GLN A 80 -6.65 -3.54 14.22
CA GLN A 80 -7.30 -2.60 13.31
C GLN A 80 -8.74 -2.33 13.71
N MET A 81 -9.23 -1.15 13.34
CA MET A 81 -10.61 -0.72 13.55
C MET A 81 -11.19 -0.17 12.25
N SER A 82 -12.43 -0.53 11.93
CA SER A 82 -13.18 0.01 10.79
C SER A 82 -14.59 0.39 11.21
N MET A 83 -15.07 1.53 10.73
CA MET A 83 -16.44 2.02 10.99
C MET A 83 -17.35 1.67 9.82
N ASP A 84 -18.47 1.03 10.14
CA ASP A 84 -19.66 0.96 9.28
C ASP A 84 -20.59 2.09 9.71
N VAL A 85 -20.53 3.18 8.94
CA VAL A 85 -21.24 4.42 9.23
C VAL A 85 -22.75 4.22 9.16
N GLU A 86 -23.22 3.45 8.16
CA GLU A 86 -24.64 3.18 7.92
C GLU A 86 -25.28 2.45 9.11
N GLN A 87 -24.66 1.36 9.59
CA GLN A 87 -25.21 0.59 10.72
C GLN A 87 -24.69 1.06 12.09
N ARG A 88 -23.81 2.06 12.13
CA ARG A 88 -23.10 2.51 13.33
C ARG A 88 -22.45 1.37 14.12
N LYS A 89 -21.69 0.55 13.40
CA LYS A 89 -20.93 -0.58 13.96
C LYS A 89 -19.44 -0.36 13.77
N ILE A 90 -18.66 -0.69 14.80
CA ILE A 90 -17.20 -0.67 14.74
C ILE A 90 -16.71 -2.11 14.76
N TYR A 91 -15.98 -2.49 13.72
CA TYR A 91 -15.31 -3.79 13.65
C TYR A 91 -13.89 -3.66 14.17
N VAL A 92 -13.49 -4.55 15.07
CA VAL A 92 -12.16 -4.59 15.70
C VAL A 92 -11.54 -5.95 15.44
N PHE A 93 -10.39 -6.00 14.77
CA PHE A 93 -9.76 -7.27 14.40
C PHE A 93 -8.28 -7.35 14.79
N GLY A 94 -7.90 -8.53 15.25
CA GLY A 94 -6.51 -8.93 15.47
C GLY A 94 -5.90 -8.27 16.69
N GLY A 95 -4.61 -7.96 16.60
CA GLY A 95 -3.83 -7.46 17.73
C GLY A 95 -3.44 -8.55 18.73
N ARG A 96 -2.37 -8.27 19.48
CA ARG A 96 -1.92 -9.14 20.58
C ARG A 96 -2.57 -8.70 21.88
N VAL A 97 -3.05 -9.66 22.65
CA VAL A 97 -3.60 -9.44 23.99
C VAL A 97 -2.45 -9.27 24.98
N LEU A 98 -2.49 -8.20 25.78
CA LEU A 98 -1.54 -7.97 26.85
C LEU A 98 -1.93 -8.79 28.08
N THR A 99 -1.00 -9.61 28.57
CA THR A 99 -1.16 -10.39 29.79
C THR A 99 -0.35 -9.80 30.95
N PRO A 100 -0.77 -10.03 32.20
CA PRO A 100 0.01 -9.68 33.38
C PRO A 100 1.40 -10.26 33.35
N HIS A 101 2.37 -9.54 33.92
CA HIS A 101 3.69 -10.09 34.15
C HIS A 101 3.60 -11.17 35.24
N THR A 102 3.68 -12.44 34.84
CA THR A 102 4.01 -13.53 35.77
C THR A 102 5.50 -13.43 36.07
N ALA A 103 5.86 -13.13 37.31
CA ALA A 103 7.25 -13.07 37.75
C ALA A 103 7.96 -14.41 37.45
N ILE A 104 8.95 -14.39 36.55
CA ILE A 104 9.97 -15.44 36.47
C ILE A 104 11.32 -14.75 36.64
N THR A 105 12.06 -15.33 37.59
CA THR A 105 13.39 -15.06 38.14
C THR A 105 14.35 -14.19 37.32
N PHE A 106 15.04 -13.30 38.07
CA PHE A 106 16.22 -12.52 37.71
C PHE A 106 17.22 -13.33 36.87
N GLU A 107 17.37 -12.97 35.60
CA GLU A 107 18.66 -12.77 34.93
C GLU A 107 18.38 -12.33 33.49
N GLU A 108 18.57 -11.04 33.19
CA GLU A 108 19.09 -10.53 31.91
C GLU A 108 19.06 -8.99 31.93
N ARG A 109 20.11 -8.40 32.51
CA ARG A 109 20.49 -7.01 32.26
C ARG A 109 21.37 -6.97 31.01
N SER A 110 20.83 -6.56 29.87
CA SER A 110 21.61 -5.84 28.86
C SER A 110 20.70 -5.05 27.93
N GLY A 111 20.95 -3.74 27.86
CA GLY A 111 20.09 -2.79 27.17
C GLY A 111 20.30 -2.77 25.66
N THR A 112 19.28 -3.17 24.91
CA THR A 112 19.05 -2.73 23.53
C THR A 112 17.54 -2.55 23.32
N CYS A 113 17.14 -1.29 23.14
CA CYS A 113 15.75 -0.89 22.96
C CYS A 113 15.35 -1.09 21.50
N GLY A 114 14.48 -2.06 21.22
CA GLY A 114 13.89 -2.32 19.91
C GLY A 114 14.21 -3.73 19.44
N MET A 115 13.16 -4.52 19.18
CA MET A 115 13.18 -5.98 18.92
C MET A 115 13.27 -6.81 20.20
N ALA A 116 12.15 -6.89 20.94
CA ALA A 116 12.01 -7.89 21.99
C ALA A 116 12.04 -9.30 21.36
N LEU A 117 13.23 -9.90 21.35
CA LEU A 117 13.43 -11.33 21.25
C LEU A 117 12.88 -11.96 22.53
N VAL A 118 11.85 -12.78 22.34
CA VAL A 118 11.52 -14.00 23.08
C VAL A 118 12.02 -14.04 24.53
N GLY A 119 11.19 -13.57 25.46
CA GLY A 119 11.20 -14.09 26.82
C GLY A 119 10.65 -15.52 26.79
N SER A 120 11.40 -16.46 27.36
CA SER A 120 11.08 -17.88 27.55
C SER A 120 9.89 -18.12 28.49
N SER A 121 8.70 -17.66 28.11
CA SER A 121 7.45 -18.31 28.53
C SER A 121 7.00 -19.21 27.37
N ASN A 122 6.92 -20.52 27.59
CA ASN A 122 6.43 -21.54 26.63
C ASN A 122 4.97 -21.33 26.15
N SER A 123 4.35 -20.17 26.39
CA SER A 123 3.01 -19.82 25.91
C SER A 123 3.11 -18.96 24.66
N ASP A 124 2.60 -19.48 23.55
CA ASP A 124 2.41 -18.69 22.34
C ASP A 124 1.64 -17.39 22.62
N PRO A 125 2.00 -16.28 21.94
CA PRO A 125 1.30 -15.01 22.11
C PRO A 125 -0.20 -15.17 21.85
N THR A 126 -1.02 -14.62 22.74
CA THR A 126 -2.48 -14.65 22.62
C THR A 126 -2.95 -13.51 21.72
N PHE A 127 -3.88 -13.80 20.81
CA PHE A 127 -4.48 -12.83 19.91
C PHE A 127 -5.99 -12.70 20.17
N SER A 128 -6.56 -11.57 19.78
CA SER A 128 -7.93 -11.18 20.18
C SER A 128 -9.06 -11.96 19.49
N GLY A 129 -9.06 -11.95 18.14
CA GLY A 129 -10.20 -12.34 17.31
C GLY A 129 -10.83 -11.14 16.57
N LEU A 130 -12.06 -11.33 16.08
CA LEU A 130 -12.88 -10.30 15.43
C LEU A 130 -14.08 -9.96 16.33
N TYR A 131 -14.26 -8.68 16.63
CA TYR A 131 -15.37 -8.16 17.43
C TYR A 131 -16.13 -7.09 16.66
N CYS A 132 -17.41 -6.94 16.99
CA CYS A 132 -18.26 -5.86 16.55
C CYS A 132 -18.77 -5.09 17.79
N TYR A 133 -18.61 -3.78 17.78
CA TYR A 133 -19.23 -2.88 18.75
C TYR A 133 -20.38 -2.14 18.08
N HIS A 134 -21.56 -2.21 18.70
CA HIS A 134 -22.72 -1.47 18.23
C HIS A 134 -22.84 -0.17 19.02
N VAL A 135 -22.62 0.95 18.33
CA VAL A 135 -22.48 2.27 18.97
C VAL A 135 -23.79 2.72 19.62
N SER A 136 -24.92 2.42 19.00
CA SER A 136 -26.23 2.89 19.49
C SER A 136 -26.70 2.19 20.76
N THR A 137 -26.34 0.92 20.97
CA THR A 137 -26.72 0.16 22.17
C THR A 137 -25.60 0.01 23.19
N ASN A 138 -24.38 0.47 22.85
CA ASN A 138 -23.18 0.28 23.67
C ASN A 138 -22.90 -1.20 24.01
N THR A 139 -23.00 -2.08 23.02
CA THR A 139 -22.82 -3.53 23.22
C THR A 139 -21.75 -4.11 22.32
N TRP A 140 -21.01 -5.08 22.83
CA TRP A 140 -20.02 -5.86 22.08
C TRP A 140 -20.58 -7.23 21.69
N ILE A 141 -20.17 -7.70 20.52
CA ILE A 141 -20.42 -9.05 20.03
C ILE A 141 -19.11 -9.60 19.48
N LYS A 142 -18.71 -10.79 19.92
CA LYS A 142 -17.59 -11.51 19.32
C LYS A 142 -18.09 -12.24 18.07
N LEU A 143 -17.44 -11.98 16.93
CA LEU A 143 -17.81 -12.54 15.64
C LEU A 143 -16.96 -13.76 15.26
N CYS A 144 -15.65 -13.69 15.54
CA CYS A 144 -14.73 -14.80 15.26
C CYS A 144 -13.69 -14.94 16.35
N ASP A 145 -13.34 -16.19 16.65
CA ASP A 145 -12.21 -16.53 17.49
C ASP A 145 -10.89 -16.44 16.72
N ASP A 146 -9.79 -16.35 17.46
CA ASP A 146 -8.49 -16.64 16.86
C ASP A 146 -8.36 -18.14 16.57
N CYS A 147 -7.80 -18.47 15.41
CA CYS A 147 -7.67 -19.87 14.97
C CYS A 147 -6.86 -20.77 15.92
N SER A 148 -6.00 -20.23 16.81
CA SER A 148 -5.30 -21.06 17.80
C SER A 148 -6.07 -21.31 19.09
N ARG A 149 -7.20 -20.62 19.30
CA ARG A 149 -8.01 -20.71 20.52
C ARG A 149 -9.51 -20.62 20.20
N PRO A 150 -10.09 -21.60 19.49
CA PRO A 150 -11.53 -21.66 19.28
C PRO A 150 -12.27 -21.89 20.60
N SER A 151 -13.33 -21.13 20.85
CA SER A 151 -14.16 -21.21 22.06
C SER A 151 -15.06 -22.44 22.02
N SER A 152 -15.60 -22.79 20.84
CA SER A 152 -16.44 -23.97 20.63
C SER A 152 -16.32 -24.54 19.20
N PRO A 153 -16.55 -25.85 19.02
CA PRO A 153 -16.60 -26.45 17.70
C PRO A 153 -17.69 -25.80 16.84
N GLY A 154 -17.32 -25.35 15.64
CA GLY A 154 -18.25 -24.70 14.70
C GLY A 154 -18.38 -23.19 14.87
N PHE A 155 -17.76 -22.57 15.89
CA PHE A 155 -17.66 -21.11 15.94
C PHE A 155 -16.67 -20.61 14.89
N PRO A 156 -16.96 -19.51 14.16
CA PRO A 156 -16.06 -18.99 13.13
C PRO A 156 -14.68 -18.63 13.71
N THR A 157 -13.62 -18.98 12.98
CA THR A 157 -12.24 -18.64 13.36
C THR A 157 -11.53 -17.89 12.25
N ILE A 158 -10.67 -16.95 12.64
CA ILE A 158 -9.82 -16.20 11.73
C ILE A 158 -8.41 -16.18 12.30
N ARG A 159 -7.39 -16.31 11.44
CA ARG A 159 -5.98 -16.19 11.82
C ARG A 159 -5.66 -14.74 12.20
N SER A 160 -5.76 -14.40 13.48
CA SER A 160 -5.44 -13.07 14.01
C SER A 160 -3.95 -12.74 13.91
N ARG A 161 -3.63 -11.45 13.84
CA ARG A 161 -2.30 -10.96 13.50
C ARG A 161 -2.12 -9.50 13.92
N VAL A 162 -0.88 -9.02 13.94
CA VAL A 162 -0.53 -7.62 14.25
C VAL A 162 -0.05 -6.87 13.01
N GLY A 163 -0.28 -5.56 12.96
CA GLY A 163 0.28 -4.69 11.94
C GLY A 163 -0.21 -4.96 10.51
N HIS A 164 -1.32 -5.69 10.38
CA HIS A 164 -2.05 -5.91 9.13
C HIS A 164 -2.85 -4.67 8.74
N SER A 165 -3.40 -4.65 7.53
CA SER A 165 -4.42 -3.67 7.12
C SER A 165 -5.80 -4.31 7.15
N MET A 166 -6.80 -3.54 7.59
CA MET A 166 -8.22 -3.91 7.53
C MET A 166 -9.00 -2.72 6.99
N LEU A 167 -9.85 -2.95 6.00
CA LEU A 167 -10.64 -1.93 5.31
C LEU A 167 -12.08 -2.41 5.18
N PHE A 168 -13.05 -1.52 5.43
CA PHE A 168 -14.47 -1.85 5.24
C PHE A 168 -14.97 -1.26 3.93
N HIS A 169 -15.62 -2.08 3.10
CA HIS A 169 -16.27 -1.62 1.89
C HIS A 169 -17.79 -1.57 2.10
N PRO A 170 -18.42 -0.38 2.12
CA PRO A 170 -19.85 -0.25 2.41
C PRO A 170 -20.73 -0.91 1.34
N GLY A 171 -20.38 -0.79 0.06
CA GLY A 171 -21.18 -1.35 -1.05
C GLY A 171 -21.36 -2.87 -1.00
N CYS A 172 -20.28 -3.64 -0.80
CA CYS A 172 -20.34 -5.10 -0.73
C CYS A 172 -20.39 -5.65 0.71
N ARG A 173 -20.41 -4.76 1.72
CA ARG A 173 -20.46 -5.08 3.16
C ARG A 173 -19.41 -6.13 3.58
N LYS A 174 -18.17 -5.92 3.12
CA LYS A 174 -17.02 -6.80 3.41
C LYS A 174 -15.90 -6.04 4.12
N LEU A 175 -15.28 -6.71 5.09
CA LEU A 175 -13.96 -6.36 5.61
C LEU A 175 -12.90 -7.03 4.73
N PHE A 176 -11.98 -6.24 4.18
CA PHE A 176 -10.79 -6.70 3.47
C PHE A 176 -9.62 -6.70 4.45
N VAL A 177 -8.94 -7.84 4.60
CA VAL A 177 -7.82 -8.00 5.54
C VAL A 177 -6.60 -8.49 4.79
N PHE A 178 -5.51 -7.73 4.86
CA PHE A 178 -4.29 -7.98 4.12
C PHE A 178 -3.05 -7.93 5.00
N ALA A 179 -2.14 -8.88 4.77
CA ALA A 179 -0.79 -8.95 5.31
C ALA A 179 -0.71 -8.95 6.84
N GLY A 180 0.40 -8.42 7.39
CA GLY A 180 0.68 -8.34 8.81
C GLY A 180 1.68 -9.37 9.28
N GLN A 181 1.77 -9.55 10.60
CA GLN A 181 2.72 -10.46 11.20
C GLN A 181 2.04 -11.31 12.27
N ARG A 182 2.39 -12.60 12.29
CA ARG A 182 2.04 -13.52 13.38
C ARG A 182 3.32 -14.21 13.86
N SER A 183 3.67 -14.02 15.13
CA SER A 183 4.93 -14.52 15.69
C SER A 183 6.15 -14.07 14.85
N LYS A 184 6.88 -15.00 14.23
CA LYS A 184 8.04 -14.72 13.36
C LYS A 184 7.69 -14.70 11.86
N GLU A 185 6.43 -14.95 11.51
CA GLU A 185 5.95 -15.05 10.13
C GLU A 185 5.36 -13.72 9.67
N TYR A 186 5.89 -13.18 8.58
CA TYR A 186 5.25 -12.10 7.83
C TYR A 186 4.26 -12.72 6.85
N LEU A 187 3.05 -12.19 6.91
CA LEU A 187 1.91 -12.67 6.16
C LEU A 187 1.72 -11.76 4.93
N ASN A 188 1.28 -12.37 3.84
CA ASN A 188 0.86 -11.73 2.59
C ASN A 188 -0.47 -12.33 2.09
N ASP A 189 -1.13 -13.16 2.91
CA ASP A 189 -2.47 -13.63 2.61
C ASP A 189 -3.44 -12.45 2.56
N PHE A 190 -4.45 -12.61 1.73
CA PHE A 190 -5.48 -11.62 1.49
C PHE A 190 -6.84 -12.31 1.52
N PHE A 191 -7.76 -11.83 2.34
CA PHE A 191 -9.09 -12.43 2.48
C PHE A 191 -10.14 -11.37 2.78
N THR A 192 -11.40 -11.76 2.63
CA THR A 192 -12.55 -10.94 3.02
C THR A 192 -13.42 -11.64 4.05
N TYR A 193 -14.10 -10.84 4.87
CA TYR A 193 -15.16 -11.27 5.78
C TYR A 193 -16.42 -10.46 5.48
N ASN A 194 -17.50 -11.14 5.07
CA ASN A 194 -18.80 -10.50 4.88
C ASN A 194 -19.46 -10.29 6.25
N VAL A 195 -19.77 -9.03 6.59
CA VAL A 195 -20.27 -8.69 7.94
C VAL A 195 -21.73 -9.08 8.16
N ASP A 196 -22.48 -9.34 7.10
CA ASP A 196 -23.89 -9.74 7.19
C ASP A 196 -24.05 -11.26 7.13
N THR A 197 -23.32 -11.94 6.22
CA THR A 197 -23.40 -13.41 6.06
C THR A 197 -22.39 -14.19 6.90
N GLN A 198 -21.40 -13.50 7.47
CA GLN A 198 -20.28 -14.10 8.22
C GLN A 198 -19.38 -15.02 7.39
N GLU A 199 -19.49 -14.96 6.06
CA GLU A 199 -18.68 -15.75 5.13
C GLU A 199 -17.25 -15.19 5.06
N ILE A 200 -16.27 -16.09 5.10
CA ILE A 200 -14.85 -15.78 4.88
C ILE A 200 -14.47 -16.28 3.48
N GLN A 201 -13.98 -15.38 2.63
CA GLN A 201 -13.50 -15.71 1.29
C GLN A 201 -12.01 -15.41 1.18
N GLN A 202 -11.21 -16.42 0.89
CA GLN A 202 -9.79 -16.27 0.62
C GLN A 202 -9.57 -15.71 -0.79
N ILE A 203 -8.76 -14.65 -0.92
CA ILE A 203 -8.35 -14.07 -2.21
C ILE A 203 -6.96 -14.59 -2.62
N SER A 204 -6.00 -14.60 -1.70
CA SER A 204 -4.65 -15.13 -1.91
C SER A 204 -4.18 -15.85 -0.65
N GLU A 205 -3.59 -17.04 -0.82
CA GLU A 205 -3.13 -17.88 0.30
C GLU A 205 -1.77 -17.41 0.85
N GLY A 206 -1.05 -16.55 0.12
CA GLY A 206 0.27 -16.07 0.53
C GLY A 206 1.39 -17.11 0.45
N THR A 207 1.23 -18.19 -0.33
CA THR A 207 2.28 -19.19 -0.50
C THR A 207 3.36 -18.73 -1.49
N LYS A 208 4.60 -19.21 -1.31
CA LYS A 208 5.82 -18.80 -2.05
C LYS A 208 5.76 -18.94 -3.58
N LYS A 209 4.72 -19.56 -4.14
CA LYS A 209 4.59 -19.83 -5.58
C LYS A 209 3.71 -18.82 -6.32
N GLU A 210 3.15 -17.82 -5.63
CA GLU A 210 2.39 -16.79 -6.32
C GLU A 210 3.32 -15.83 -7.08
N PRO A 211 3.02 -15.53 -8.36
CA PRO A 211 3.90 -14.73 -9.22
C PRO A 211 4.11 -13.32 -8.67
N CYS A 212 5.11 -12.61 -9.21
CA CYS A 212 5.55 -11.24 -8.89
C CYS A 212 4.48 -10.12 -8.92
N ASN A 213 3.19 -10.47 -8.96
CA ASN A 213 2.04 -9.62 -9.19
C ASN A 213 1.28 -9.25 -7.91
N ILE A 214 1.77 -9.60 -6.72
CA ILE A 214 1.19 -9.17 -5.44
C ILE A 214 2.18 -8.31 -4.64
N PRO A 215 1.71 -7.41 -3.76
CA PRO A 215 2.59 -6.70 -2.85
C PRO A 215 3.37 -7.69 -1.97
N ALA A 216 4.65 -7.41 -1.73
CA ALA A 216 5.50 -8.26 -0.90
C ALA A 216 4.94 -8.40 0.52
N ALA A 217 5.23 -9.53 1.19
CA ALA A 217 4.90 -9.70 2.59
C ALA A 217 5.59 -8.62 3.45
N GLY A 218 4.84 -8.00 4.35
CA GLY A 218 5.36 -6.89 5.14
C GLY A 218 4.63 -6.70 6.46
N PHE A 219 5.27 -5.97 7.36
CA PHE A 219 4.70 -5.53 8.63
C PHE A 219 4.48 -4.02 8.60
N THR A 220 3.38 -3.57 9.20
CA THR A 220 2.93 -2.16 9.17
C THR A 220 2.60 -1.62 7.79
N GLN A 221 2.24 -2.50 6.84
CA GLN A 221 1.66 -2.05 5.58
C GLN A 221 0.37 -1.28 5.86
N ARG A 222 0.22 -0.15 5.19
CA ARG A 222 -0.97 0.70 5.28
C ARG A 222 -1.69 0.63 3.95
N ALA A 223 -2.97 0.31 4.05
CA ALA A 223 -3.87 0.31 2.94
C ALA A 223 -4.97 1.33 3.14
N THR A 224 -5.54 1.80 2.04
CA THR A 224 -6.73 2.65 1.99
C THR A 224 -7.67 2.13 0.91
N ILE A 225 -8.93 2.56 0.92
CA ILE A 225 -9.95 2.07 -0.01
C ILE A 225 -10.73 3.24 -0.60
N ASP A 226 -10.95 3.18 -1.91
CA ASP A 226 -11.99 3.96 -2.59
C ASP A 226 -13.15 3.03 -2.92
N PRO A 227 -14.28 3.13 -2.19
CA PRO A 227 -15.43 2.26 -2.42
C PRO A 227 -16.22 2.61 -3.68
N GLU A 228 -16.06 3.81 -4.24
CA GLU A 228 -16.71 4.20 -5.49
C GLU A 228 -15.99 3.57 -6.69
N LEU A 229 -14.64 3.63 -6.66
CA LEU A 229 -13.82 3.01 -7.70
C LEU A 229 -13.66 1.48 -7.52
N ASN A 230 -14.07 0.93 -6.38
CA ASN A 230 -13.82 -0.47 -6.01
C ASN A 230 -12.31 -0.78 -6.02
N GLU A 231 -11.51 0.09 -5.42
CA GLU A 231 -10.04 0.04 -5.45
C GLU A 231 -9.46 0.07 -4.03
N ILE A 232 -8.49 -0.79 -3.76
CA ILE A 232 -7.68 -0.77 -2.54
C ILE A 232 -6.26 -0.35 -2.89
N TYR A 233 -5.74 0.67 -2.22
CA TYR A 233 -4.38 1.17 -2.41
C TYR A 233 -3.49 0.72 -1.27
N VAL A 234 -2.31 0.19 -1.57
CA VAL A 234 -1.34 -0.28 -0.57
C VAL A 234 0.00 0.41 -0.81
N LEU A 235 0.46 1.15 0.20
CA LEU A 235 1.84 1.61 0.27
C LEU A 235 2.65 0.60 1.09
N SER A 236 3.55 -0.11 0.42
CA SER A 236 4.52 -0.98 1.06
C SER A 236 5.83 -0.24 1.21
N GLY A 237 6.30 -0.10 2.45
CA GLY A 237 7.58 0.51 2.80
C GLY A 237 8.64 -0.48 3.29
N LEU A 238 8.25 -1.65 3.79
CA LEU A 238 9.19 -2.66 4.32
C LEU A 238 8.91 -4.00 3.65
N SER A 239 9.81 -4.40 2.75
CA SER A 239 9.84 -5.73 2.17
C SER A 239 11.01 -6.49 2.79
N LYS A 240 10.72 -7.54 3.55
CA LYS A 240 11.77 -8.48 3.97
C LYS A 240 11.91 -9.55 2.90
N ASP A 241 12.83 -9.30 1.97
CA ASP A 241 13.20 -10.31 1.01
C ASP A 241 14.12 -11.32 1.70
N LYS A 242 13.64 -12.54 1.96
CA LYS A 242 14.41 -13.55 2.72
C LYS A 242 15.70 -13.97 2.01
N GLU A 243 15.81 -13.73 0.70
CA GLU A 243 16.98 -14.09 -0.10
C GLU A 243 18.11 -13.07 0.01
N LYS A 244 17.79 -11.80 0.34
CA LYS A 244 18.78 -10.76 0.61
C LYS A 244 18.83 -10.54 2.12
N ARG A 245 20.02 -10.71 2.73
CA ARG A 245 20.20 -10.52 4.18
C ARG A 245 19.97 -9.07 4.65
N ASP A 246 19.72 -8.14 3.74
CA ASP A 246 19.46 -6.74 4.04
C ASP A 246 17.94 -6.44 4.05
N ASP A 247 17.48 -5.95 5.20
CA ASP A 247 16.16 -5.35 5.37
C ASP A 247 16.09 -4.04 4.56
N ASN A 248 15.83 -4.14 3.25
CA ASN A 248 15.71 -2.95 2.41
C ASN A 248 14.29 -2.38 2.49
N VAL A 249 14.21 -1.20 3.11
CA VAL A 249 13.01 -0.36 3.12
C VAL A 249 12.87 0.21 1.70
N GLN A 250 11.82 -0.18 0.97
CA GLN A 250 11.57 0.24 -0.41
C GLN A 250 10.14 0.74 -0.53
N ASN A 251 9.93 1.79 -1.33
CA ASN A 251 8.58 2.25 -1.62
C ASN A 251 8.03 1.54 -2.84
N SER A 252 6.91 0.86 -2.66
CA SER A 252 6.06 0.43 -3.77
C SER A 252 4.61 0.74 -3.46
N PHE A 253 3.89 1.15 -4.49
CA PHE A 253 2.49 1.52 -4.40
C PHE A 253 1.67 0.64 -5.34
N TRP A 254 0.69 -0.03 -4.76
CA TRP A 254 -0.09 -1.06 -5.42
C TRP A 254 -1.57 -0.72 -5.37
N VAL A 255 -2.28 -1.11 -6.43
CA VAL A 255 -3.74 -1.05 -6.50
C VAL A 255 -4.28 -2.46 -6.64
N TYR A 256 -5.26 -2.80 -5.82
CA TYR A 256 -6.12 -3.97 -6.03
C TYR A 256 -7.48 -3.51 -6.54
N TYR A 257 -7.82 -3.96 -7.75
CA TYR A 257 -9.10 -3.76 -8.38
C TYR A 257 -10.07 -4.84 -7.89
N ILE A 258 -10.97 -4.49 -6.97
CA ILE A 258 -11.87 -5.44 -6.30
C ILE A 258 -12.74 -6.19 -7.31
N ALA A 259 -13.34 -5.45 -8.27
CA ALA A 259 -14.22 -6.05 -9.28
C ALA A 259 -13.48 -7.02 -10.23
N GLN A 260 -12.19 -6.78 -10.48
CA GLN A 260 -11.37 -7.60 -11.38
C GLN A 260 -10.60 -8.69 -10.64
N ASN A 261 -10.62 -8.69 -9.30
CA ASN A 261 -9.77 -9.51 -8.46
C ASN A 261 -8.29 -9.48 -8.89
N LYS A 262 -7.75 -8.28 -9.11
CA LYS A 262 -6.43 -8.11 -9.74
C LYS A 262 -5.60 -7.05 -9.04
N TRP A 263 -4.34 -7.39 -8.76
CA TRP A 263 -3.32 -6.45 -8.30
C TRP A 263 -2.55 -5.81 -9.46
N SER A 264 -2.11 -4.57 -9.25
CA SER A 264 -1.23 -3.84 -10.16
C SER A 264 -0.24 -2.97 -9.36
N CYS A 265 1.04 -3.10 -9.66
CA CYS A 265 2.08 -2.22 -9.13
C CYS A 265 2.11 -0.95 -9.99
N ILE A 266 1.70 0.19 -9.44
CA ILE A 266 1.60 1.46 -10.18
C ILE A 266 2.78 2.40 -9.92
N TYR A 267 3.55 2.13 -8.87
CA TYR A 267 4.81 2.81 -8.59
C TYR A 267 5.76 1.87 -7.83
N ARG A 268 7.04 1.91 -8.18
CA ARG A 268 8.11 1.21 -7.46
C ARG A 268 9.39 2.03 -7.57
N ASN A 269 10.07 2.18 -6.44
CA ASN A 269 11.36 2.83 -6.37
C ASN A 269 12.36 1.96 -5.59
N GLU A 270 13.40 1.55 -6.29
CA GLU A 270 14.44 0.63 -5.77
C GLU A 270 15.73 1.38 -5.36
N ASN A 271 15.75 2.71 -5.46
CA ASN A 271 16.92 3.51 -5.12
C ASN A 271 17.19 3.47 -3.61
N THR A 272 18.42 3.11 -3.22
CA THR A 272 18.84 3.05 -1.80
C THR A 272 19.85 4.13 -1.42
N GLY A 273 20.44 4.83 -2.41
CA GLY A 273 21.51 5.79 -2.18
C GLY A 273 21.06 7.10 -1.54
N GLU A 274 21.80 7.58 -0.53
CA GLU A 274 21.51 8.85 0.15
C GLU A 274 21.47 10.05 -0.81
N HIS A 275 22.34 10.05 -1.83
CA HIS A 275 22.37 11.12 -2.83
C HIS A 275 21.05 11.23 -3.61
N TYR A 276 20.44 10.09 -3.96
CA TYR A 276 19.14 10.06 -4.62
C TYR A 276 18.06 10.66 -3.72
N TRP A 277 17.99 10.20 -2.47
CA TRP A 277 16.98 10.66 -1.51
C TRP A 277 17.15 12.11 -1.09
N SER A 278 18.39 12.62 -1.09
CA SER A 278 18.66 14.06 -0.92
C SER A 278 18.10 14.88 -2.08
N LYS A 279 18.29 14.43 -3.33
CA LYS A 279 17.73 15.09 -4.51
C LYS A 279 16.20 15.02 -4.55
N MET A 280 15.62 13.91 -4.12
CA MET A 280 14.18 13.65 -4.17
C MET A 280 13.41 14.12 -2.92
N GLN A 281 14.08 14.75 -1.95
CA GLN A 281 13.50 15.09 -0.64
C GLN A 281 12.23 15.96 -0.66
N HIS A 282 11.94 16.61 -1.79
CA HIS A 282 10.75 17.45 -1.99
C HIS A 282 9.77 16.90 -3.03
N LEU A 283 10.11 15.79 -3.69
CA LEU A 283 9.32 15.21 -4.78
C LEU A 283 8.62 13.93 -4.33
N GLU A 284 9.24 13.16 -3.45
CA GLU A 284 8.67 11.90 -2.96
C GLU A 284 9.16 11.55 -1.54
N PRO A 285 8.33 10.87 -0.74
CA PRO A 285 8.73 10.44 0.59
C PRO A 285 9.81 9.37 0.50
N CYS A 286 10.83 9.45 1.37
CA CYS A 286 11.77 8.36 1.53
C CYS A 286 11.08 7.08 2.05
N PRO A 287 11.68 5.89 1.83
CA PRO A 287 11.13 4.64 2.33
C PRO A 287 11.01 4.62 3.84
N ARG A 288 9.87 4.12 4.35
CA ARG A 288 9.54 4.18 5.79
C ARG A 288 8.52 3.13 6.22
N PHE A 289 8.58 2.71 7.47
CA PHE A 289 7.58 1.85 8.11
C PHE A 289 6.91 2.54 9.30
N ALA A 290 5.84 1.92 9.83
CA ALA A 290 5.06 2.47 10.94
C ALA A 290 4.57 3.93 10.71
N HIS A 291 4.37 4.31 9.44
CA HIS A 291 3.74 5.57 9.05
C HIS A 291 2.21 5.46 9.14
N GLN A 292 1.52 6.59 8.97
CA GLN A 292 0.09 6.63 8.76
C GLN A 292 -0.21 7.05 7.32
N LEU A 293 -1.16 6.37 6.69
CA LEU A 293 -1.69 6.70 5.36
C LEU A 293 -3.21 6.81 5.50
N VAL A 294 -3.78 7.89 4.98
CA VAL A 294 -5.23 8.11 4.93
C VAL A 294 -5.64 8.56 3.53
N TYR A 295 -6.90 8.32 3.18
CA TYR A 295 -7.45 8.66 1.87
C TYR A 295 -8.65 9.58 2.03
N ASP A 296 -8.66 10.63 1.22
CA ASP A 296 -9.78 11.54 1.05
C ASP A 296 -10.60 11.10 -0.18
N PRO A 297 -11.77 10.48 0.03
CA PRO A 297 -12.58 9.99 -1.07
C PRO A 297 -13.26 11.11 -1.87
N CYS A 298 -13.36 12.33 -1.32
CA CYS A 298 -13.98 13.47 -2.01
C CYS A 298 -13.02 14.05 -3.05
N ASN A 299 -11.77 14.30 -2.65
CA ASN A 299 -10.75 14.88 -3.53
C ASN A 299 -9.88 13.83 -4.24
N LYS A 300 -10.04 12.54 -3.89
CA LYS A 300 -9.26 11.40 -4.40
C LYS A 300 -7.75 11.54 -4.11
N VAL A 301 -7.43 11.99 -2.91
CA VAL A 301 -6.06 12.30 -2.46
C VAL A 301 -5.64 11.41 -1.30
N HIS A 302 -4.40 10.92 -1.32
CA HIS A 302 -3.79 10.23 -0.19
C HIS A 302 -2.92 11.19 0.60
N TYR A 303 -2.95 11.07 1.93
CA TYR A 303 -2.07 11.79 2.83
C TYR A 303 -1.23 10.81 3.65
N LEU A 304 0.07 11.05 3.70
CA LEU A 304 1.04 10.27 4.47
C LEU A 304 1.68 11.14 5.55
N PHE A 305 1.79 10.60 6.76
CA PHE A 305 2.44 11.28 7.87
C PHE A 305 3.44 10.39 8.60
N GLY A 306 4.62 10.98 8.83
CA GLY A 306 5.65 10.47 9.71
C GLY A 306 6.15 9.05 9.38
N GLY A 307 6.50 8.29 10.41
CA GLY A 307 7.04 6.93 10.29
C GLY A 307 8.50 6.82 10.70
N ASN A 308 9.12 5.68 10.42
CA ASN A 308 10.52 5.39 10.70
C ASN A 308 11.24 5.02 9.40
N PRO A 309 12.36 5.68 9.04
CA PRO A 309 13.07 5.43 7.79
C PRO A 309 13.99 4.19 7.83
N GLY A 310 14.05 3.46 8.96
CA GLY A 310 14.83 2.22 9.07
C GLY A 310 16.35 2.38 9.05
N ARG A 311 16.86 3.57 9.37
CA ARG A 311 18.31 3.82 9.43
C ARG A 311 18.92 3.11 10.64
N SER A 312 19.74 2.09 10.41
CA SER A 312 20.39 1.30 11.48
C SER A 312 21.24 2.15 12.43
N CYS A 313 21.85 3.23 11.94
CA CYS A 313 22.62 4.18 12.76
C CYS A 313 21.75 5.08 13.64
N LEU A 314 20.45 5.23 13.31
CA LEU A 314 19.50 6.11 14.00
C LEU A 314 18.16 5.39 14.24
N PRO A 315 18.12 4.30 15.03
CA PRO A 315 16.92 3.46 15.19
C PRO A 315 15.74 4.18 15.87
N ARG A 316 16.04 5.27 16.58
CA ARG A 316 15.05 6.12 17.26
C ARG A 316 14.54 7.27 16.40
N LEU A 317 15.06 7.44 15.18
CA LEU A 317 14.59 8.48 14.27
C LEU A 317 13.11 8.27 13.94
N ARG A 318 12.33 9.34 14.06
CA ARG A 318 10.92 9.40 13.69
C ARG A 318 10.75 10.60 12.77
N LEU A 319 10.12 10.38 11.65
CA LEU A 319 9.77 11.42 10.69
C LEU A 319 8.50 12.12 11.17
N ASP A 320 8.40 13.39 10.85
CA ASP A 320 7.29 14.31 11.15
C ASP A 320 6.84 15.08 9.90
N ASP A 321 7.31 14.67 8.73
CA ASP A 321 6.92 15.19 7.42
C ASP A 321 5.50 14.76 7.03
N PHE A 322 4.85 15.60 6.23
CA PHE A 322 3.48 15.40 5.74
C PHE A 322 3.45 15.46 4.22
N TRP A 323 2.97 14.39 3.59
CA TRP A 323 2.99 14.20 2.14
C TRP A 323 1.58 14.08 1.59
N GLN A 324 1.41 14.56 0.36
CA GLN A 324 0.19 14.44 -0.42
C GLN A 324 0.51 13.65 -1.70
N LEU A 325 -0.35 12.70 -2.06
CA LEU A 325 -0.28 11.94 -3.30
C LEU A 325 -1.65 11.97 -4.00
N GLN A 326 -1.67 12.46 -5.23
CA GLN A 326 -2.85 12.40 -6.11
C GLN A 326 -2.54 11.47 -7.28
N LEU A 327 -3.41 10.50 -7.52
CA LEU A 327 -3.30 9.60 -8.67
C LEU A 327 -4.10 10.17 -9.83
N CYS A 328 -3.41 10.56 -10.89
CA CYS A 328 -4.03 11.08 -12.09
C CYS A 328 -4.16 9.97 -13.13
N ARG A 329 -5.40 9.57 -13.44
CA ARG A 329 -5.69 8.65 -14.56
C ARG A 329 -5.76 9.46 -15.85
N PRO A 330 -4.94 9.16 -16.88
CA PRO A 330 -5.03 9.87 -18.14
C PRO A 330 -6.38 9.59 -18.81
N SER A 331 -6.99 10.62 -19.39
CA SER A 331 -8.21 10.50 -20.17
C SER A 331 -7.96 9.76 -21.49
N HIS A 332 -9.04 9.24 -22.11
CA HIS A 332 -8.95 8.64 -23.44
C HIS A 332 -8.34 9.60 -24.47
N GLU A 333 -8.63 10.91 -24.37
CA GLU A 333 -8.06 11.92 -25.27
C GLU A 333 -6.56 12.08 -25.05
N GLN A 334 -6.11 12.16 -23.80
CA GLN A 334 -4.67 12.24 -23.49
C GLN A 334 -3.91 11.00 -23.97
N ILE A 335 -4.48 9.80 -23.79
CA ILE A 335 -3.91 8.55 -24.31
C ILE A 335 -3.85 8.60 -25.84
N LEU A 336 -4.94 9.00 -26.50
CA LEU A 336 -5.00 9.10 -27.96
C LEU A 336 -3.97 10.08 -28.51
N GLN A 337 -3.81 11.25 -27.88
CA GLN A 337 -2.81 12.24 -28.29
C GLN A 337 -1.40 11.69 -28.11
N LYS A 338 -1.13 11.00 -27.00
CA LYS A 338 0.16 10.33 -26.78
C LYS A 338 0.47 9.27 -27.85
N CYS A 339 -0.51 8.42 -28.19
CA CYS A 339 -0.37 7.42 -29.25
C CYS A 339 -0.11 8.07 -30.63
N LYS A 340 -0.87 9.12 -30.97
CA LYS A 340 -0.65 9.89 -32.20
C LYS A 340 0.74 10.52 -32.22
N LEU A 341 1.21 11.08 -31.10
CA LEU A 341 2.53 11.67 -30.99
C LEU A 341 3.63 10.64 -31.26
N PHE A 342 3.53 9.44 -30.67
CA PHE A 342 4.47 8.35 -30.95
C PHE A 342 4.50 7.97 -32.44
N ILE A 343 3.32 7.83 -33.06
CA ILE A 343 3.23 7.52 -34.50
C ILE A 343 3.81 8.65 -35.35
N ARG A 344 3.48 9.91 -35.04
CA ARG A 344 3.95 11.08 -35.81
C ARG A 344 5.46 11.25 -35.66
N LYS A 345 6.03 11.07 -34.46
CA LYS A 345 7.49 11.09 -34.20
C LYS A 345 8.21 10.01 -34.98
N HIS A 346 7.69 8.78 -34.97
CA HIS A 346 8.27 7.68 -35.74
C HIS A 346 8.26 7.96 -37.25
N ARG A 347 7.13 8.47 -37.77
CA ARG A 347 7.02 8.87 -39.17
C ARG A 347 8.01 9.97 -39.54
N PHE A 348 8.23 10.95 -38.66
CA PHE A 348 9.22 11.99 -38.86
C PHE A 348 10.63 11.40 -38.96
N GLU A 349 11.01 10.49 -38.07
CA GLU A 349 12.32 9.82 -38.10
C GLU A 349 12.51 9.00 -39.38
N GLU A 350 11.49 8.28 -39.86
CA GLU A 350 11.54 7.58 -41.15
C GLU A 350 11.68 8.55 -42.33
N LEU A 351 10.96 9.67 -42.31
CA LEU A 351 11.07 10.70 -43.34
C LEU A 351 12.45 11.34 -43.33
N ALA A 352 13.03 11.63 -42.17
CA ALA A 352 14.34 12.27 -42.06
C ALA A 352 15.47 11.45 -42.71
N VAL A 353 15.32 10.12 -42.71
CA VAL A 353 16.24 9.19 -43.39
C VAL A 353 16.08 9.22 -44.92
N LYS A 354 14.85 9.40 -45.43
CA LYS A 354 14.53 9.31 -46.86
C LYS A 354 14.56 10.66 -47.58
N ASP A 355 13.96 11.68 -46.99
CA ASP A 355 13.82 13.02 -47.52
C ASP A 355 13.80 14.04 -46.38
N ARG A 356 14.95 14.68 -46.17
CA ARG A 356 15.13 15.68 -45.11
C ARG A 356 14.24 16.91 -45.28
N MET A 357 13.93 17.31 -46.52
CA MET A 357 13.08 18.48 -46.77
C MET A 357 11.61 18.16 -46.46
N ALA A 358 11.13 17.00 -46.88
CA ALA A 358 9.79 16.52 -46.51
C ALA A 358 9.67 16.31 -44.99
N ALA A 359 10.73 15.81 -44.34
CA ALA A 359 10.77 15.65 -42.89
C ALA A 359 10.71 16.99 -42.15
N LEU A 360 11.45 18.01 -42.62
CA LEU A 360 11.40 19.35 -42.06
C LEU A 360 10.00 19.96 -42.19
N GLN A 361 9.37 19.83 -43.37
CA GLN A 361 8.00 20.31 -43.58
C GLN A 361 7.02 19.59 -42.66
N TYR A 362 7.17 18.26 -42.49
CA TYR A 362 6.33 17.47 -41.61
C TYR A 362 6.52 17.85 -40.12
N LEU A 363 7.75 18.13 -39.71
CA LEU A 363 8.08 18.61 -38.36
C LEU A 363 7.40 19.95 -38.07
N GLN A 364 7.50 20.91 -38.99
CA GLN A 364 6.93 22.25 -38.87
C GLN A 364 5.40 22.29 -38.94
N THR A 365 4.76 21.24 -39.46
CA THR A 365 3.31 21.19 -39.66
C THR A 365 2.67 20.11 -38.77
N SER A 366 2.59 18.88 -39.27
CA SER A 366 1.88 17.78 -38.63
C SER A 366 2.43 17.45 -37.24
N LEU A 367 3.74 17.52 -37.02
CA LEU A 367 4.30 17.21 -35.71
C LEU A 367 4.13 18.38 -34.75
N SER A 368 4.40 19.61 -35.18
CA SER A 368 4.16 20.82 -34.38
C SER A 368 2.71 20.97 -33.92
N GLU A 369 1.73 20.59 -34.74
CA GLU A 369 0.29 20.67 -34.43
C GLU A 369 -0.12 19.87 -33.18
N ILE A 370 0.51 18.73 -32.92
CA ILE A 370 0.13 17.85 -31.80
C ILE A 370 0.90 18.14 -30.51
N ILE A 371 1.96 18.94 -30.59
CA ILE A 371 2.77 19.28 -29.42
C ILE A 371 2.05 20.36 -28.63
N ASP A 372 1.96 20.13 -27.32
CA ASP A 372 1.59 21.20 -26.40
C ASP A 372 2.81 22.12 -26.19
N HIS A 373 2.77 23.30 -26.80
CA HIS A 373 3.86 24.28 -26.72
C HIS A 373 3.89 25.06 -25.39
N GLU A 374 2.87 24.89 -24.55
CA GLU A 374 2.86 25.42 -23.18
C GLU A 374 3.56 24.47 -22.19
N ASP A 375 3.72 23.19 -22.57
CA ASP A 375 4.49 22.20 -21.81
C ASP A 375 5.99 22.32 -22.13
N SER A 376 6.78 22.71 -21.13
CA SER A 376 8.22 22.93 -21.28
C SER A 376 9.02 21.66 -21.63
N GLU A 377 8.59 20.49 -21.14
CA GLU A 377 9.26 19.22 -21.43
C GLU A 377 8.94 18.77 -22.85
N GLN A 378 7.67 18.81 -23.26
CA GLN A 378 7.27 18.47 -24.63
C GLN A 378 7.91 19.41 -25.67
N THR A 379 7.95 20.71 -25.37
CA THR A 379 8.60 21.70 -26.24
C THR A 379 10.09 21.41 -26.40
N LYS A 380 10.78 21.07 -25.30
CA LYS A 380 12.19 20.72 -25.33
C LYS A 380 12.44 19.44 -26.13
N GLU A 381 11.64 18.39 -25.93
CA GLU A 381 11.73 17.17 -26.73
C GLU A 381 11.48 17.44 -28.22
N PHE A 382 10.48 18.25 -28.55
CA PHE A 382 10.17 18.65 -29.91
C PHE A 382 11.33 19.40 -30.58
N GLN A 383 11.95 20.35 -29.87
CA GLN A 383 13.12 21.07 -30.37
C GLN A 383 14.31 20.13 -30.61
N LEU A 384 14.51 19.13 -29.74
CA LEU A 384 15.57 18.14 -29.91
C LEU A 384 15.36 17.26 -31.16
N LEU A 385 14.12 17.03 -31.60
CA LEU A 385 13.84 16.26 -32.83
C LEU A 385 14.45 16.90 -34.07
N ALA A 386 14.62 18.23 -34.10
CA ALA A 386 15.25 18.91 -35.23
C ALA A 386 16.69 18.43 -35.47
N SER A 387 17.39 17.96 -34.42
CA SER A 387 18.75 17.41 -34.55
C SER A 387 18.83 16.17 -35.43
N VAL A 388 17.74 15.40 -35.53
CA VAL A 388 17.67 14.17 -36.35
C VAL A 388 17.88 14.48 -37.84
N LEU A 389 17.51 15.68 -38.31
CA LEU A 389 17.71 16.10 -39.69
C LEU A 389 19.20 16.23 -40.08
N PHE A 390 20.07 16.39 -39.09
CA PHE A 390 21.50 16.65 -39.26
C PHE A 390 22.38 15.46 -38.87
N GLN A 391 21.79 14.35 -38.44
CA GLN A 391 22.55 13.12 -38.17
C GLN A 391 23.10 12.59 -39.51
N GLU A 392 24.43 12.41 -39.56
CA GLU A 392 25.09 11.75 -40.68
C GLU A 392 24.73 10.27 -40.67
N GLN A 393 24.37 9.73 -41.83
CA GLN A 393 24.28 8.28 -41.97
C GLN A 393 25.72 7.77 -41.96
N ASP A 394 26.11 7.04 -40.91
CA ASP A 394 27.31 6.21 -40.97
C ASP A 394 27.12 5.24 -42.14
N GLU A 395 27.67 5.57 -43.31
CA GLU A 395 27.84 4.66 -44.44
C GLU A 395 28.83 3.58 -44.01
N LYS A 396 28.37 2.60 -43.21
CA LYS A 396 29.08 1.33 -43.09
C LYS A 396 28.95 0.61 -44.42
N GLU A 397 29.96 0.78 -45.26
CA GLU A 397 30.27 -0.08 -46.39
C GLU A 397 30.05 -1.55 -45.99
N THR A 398 28.95 -2.14 -46.48
CA THR A 398 28.77 -3.59 -46.43
C THR A 398 29.15 -4.14 -47.80
N PRO A 399 30.01 -5.17 -47.89
CA PRO A 399 30.55 -5.63 -49.16
C PRO A 399 29.43 -6.13 -50.07
N LEU A 400 29.50 -5.76 -51.35
CA LEU A 400 28.63 -6.24 -52.42
C LEU A 400 28.58 -7.78 -52.42
N GLY A 401 27.46 -8.36 -51.98
CA GLY A 401 27.30 -9.81 -52.04
C GLY A 401 26.14 -10.41 -51.26
N ALA A 402 24.90 -9.93 -51.43
CA ALA A 402 23.67 -10.73 -51.34
C ALA A 402 22.47 -9.80 -51.58
N GLY A 403 21.77 -9.96 -52.71
CA GLY A 403 20.51 -9.28 -52.94
C GLY A 403 19.43 -9.87 -52.04
N HIS A 404 19.14 -9.21 -50.91
CA HIS A 404 17.83 -9.14 -50.24
C HIS A 404 17.90 -8.18 -49.02
N SER A 405 17.12 -7.09 -49.09
CA SER A 405 16.41 -6.43 -47.97
C SER A 405 17.16 -6.05 -46.66
N VAL A 406 18.30 -5.36 -46.72
CA VAL A 406 18.94 -4.81 -45.49
C VAL A 406 18.18 -3.59 -44.93
N ASP A 407 17.56 -2.76 -45.79
CA ASP A 407 16.81 -1.54 -45.40
C ASP A 407 15.44 -1.86 -44.77
N GLU A 408 14.81 -2.98 -45.15
CA GLU A 408 13.54 -3.42 -44.54
C GLU A 408 13.73 -3.89 -43.09
N SER A 409 14.88 -4.47 -42.75
CA SER A 409 15.14 -5.03 -41.42
C SER A 409 15.17 -3.95 -40.32
N GLY A 410 15.84 -2.81 -40.58
CA GLY A 410 15.93 -1.71 -39.63
C GLY A 410 14.62 -0.91 -39.48
N CYS A 411 13.88 -0.73 -40.58
CA CYS A 411 12.55 -0.12 -40.56
C CYS A 411 11.53 -1.01 -39.84
N HIS A 412 11.53 -2.30 -40.15
CA HIS A 412 10.68 -3.29 -39.48
C HIS A 412 10.93 -3.31 -37.98
N HIS A 413 12.19 -3.41 -37.53
CA HIS A 413 12.53 -3.43 -36.11
C HIS A 413 12.03 -2.19 -35.36
N ARG A 414 12.23 -1.00 -35.95
CA ARG A 414 11.75 0.28 -35.41
C ARG A 414 10.22 0.32 -35.30
N ARG A 415 9.50 -0.14 -36.32
CA ARG A 415 8.03 -0.23 -36.29
C ARG A 415 7.53 -1.26 -35.28
N SER A 416 8.22 -2.38 -35.10
CA SER A 416 7.90 -3.37 -34.06
C SER A 416 8.06 -2.78 -32.66
N GLN A 417 9.12 -2.02 -32.40
CA GLN A 417 9.29 -1.31 -31.12
C GLN A 417 8.17 -0.29 -30.88
N LEU A 418 7.78 0.47 -31.90
CA LEU A 418 6.63 1.39 -31.80
C LEU A 418 5.33 0.62 -31.50
N PHE A 419 5.10 -0.50 -32.18
CA PHE A 419 3.94 -1.34 -31.93
C PHE A 419 3.92 -1.84 -30.48
N ASP A 420 5.05 -2.35 -29.97
CA ASP A 420 5.18 -2.81 -28.59
C ASP A 420 4.92 -1.70 -27.56
N GLN A 421 5.33 -0.46 -27.85
CA GLN A 421 5.00 0.71 -27.02
C GLN A 421 3.52 1.05 -27.06
N LEU A 422 2.89 0.99 -28.24
CA LEU A 422 1.48 1.35 -28.39
C LEU A 422 0.56 0.34 -27.71
N ILE A 423 0.85 -0.97 -27.81
CA ILE A 423 -0.01 -2.01 -27.21
C ILE A 423 -0.11 -1.92 -25.68
N GLU A 424 0.79 -1.23 -24.99
CA GLU A 424 0.70 -0.99 -23.55
C GLU A 424 -0.54 -0.17 -23.15
N PHE A 425 -1.08 0.64 -24.07
CA PHE A 425 -2.30 1.42 -23.85
C PHE A 425 -3.59 0.64 -24.16
N PHE A 426 -3.47 -0.58 -24.67
CA PHE A 426 -4.61 -1.41 -25.06
C PHE A 426 -4.83 -2.56 -24.07
N PRO A 427 -6.08 -3.03 -23.92
CA PRO A 427 -6.37 -4.22 -23.12
C PRO A 427 -5.58 -5.45 -23.61
N SER A 428 -5.23 -6.35 -22.70
CA SER A 428 -4.41 -7.53 -23.02
C SER A 428 -5.04 -8.47 -24.05
N PHE A 429 -6.37 -8.45 -24.20
CA PHE A 429 -7.08 -9.25 -25.23
C PHE A 429 -6.98 -8.64 -26.64
N MET A 430 -6.52 -7.38 -26.75
CA MET A 430 -6.25 -6.69 -28.01
C MET A 430 -4.76 -6.68 -28.37
N SER A 431 -3.89 -7.23 -27.51
CA SER A 431 -2.44 -7.30 -27.71
C SER A 431 -1.99 -8.74 -27.99
N GLN A 432 -0.79 -8.88 -28.54
CA GLN A 432 -0.15 -10.20 -28.65
C GLN A 432 0.07 -10.84 -27.27
N PRO A 433 0.08 -12.19 -27.16
CA PRO A 433 0.40 -12.87 -25.91
C PRO A 433 1.76 -12.42 -25.38
N LYS A 434 1.83 -12.11 -24.08
CA LYS A 434 3.10 -11.75 -23.42
C LYS A 434 4.00 -12.96 -23.14
N ALA A 435 3.43 -14.16 -23.12
CA ALA A 435 4.17 -15.40 -22.97
C ALA A 435 4.79 -15.78 -24.32
N ASN A 436 6.04 -16.23 -24.30
CA ASN A 436 6.67 -16.75 -25.51
C ASN A 436 5.92 -18.02 -25.95
N LEU A 437 5.43 -18.04 -27.18
CA LEU A 437 4.65 -19.16 -27.70
C LEU A 437 5.45 -20.47 -27.70
N ILE A 438 6.79 -20.39 -27.74
CA ILE A 438 7.68 -21.54 -27.63
C ILE A 438 7.60 -22.19 -26.24
N ASP A 439 7.40 -21.40 -25.18
CA ASP A 439 7.29 -21.90 -23.80
C ASP A 439 5.93 -22.58 -23.55
N LEU A 440 4.97 -22.41 -24.46
CA LEU A 440 3.66 -23.06 -24.44
C LEU A 440 3.64 -24.39 -25.21
N ILE A 441 4.70 -24.71 -25.95
CA ILE A 441 4.88 -26.01 -26.60
C ILE A 441 5.63 -26.90 -25.62
N SER A 442 4.90 -27.76 -24.90
CA SER A 442 5.51 -28.89 -24.20
C SER A 442 6.14 -29.81 -25.24
N LEU A 443 7.47 -29.86 -25.32
CA LEU A 443 8.20 -30.88 -26.07
C LEU A 443 8.07 -32.26 -25.42
#